data_AF-A0A453N9W0-F1
#
_entry.id   AF-A0A453N9W0-F1
#
_cell.length_a   1.000
_cell.length_b   1.000
_cell.length_c   1.000
_cell.angle_alpha   90.00
_cell.angle_beta   90.00
_cell.angle_gamma   90.00
#
_symmetry.space_group_name_H-M   'P 1'
#
loop_
_entity.id
_entity.type
_entity.pdbx_description
1 polymer ?
#
loop_
_entity_poly.entity_id
_entity_poly.type
_entity_poly.pdbx_seq_one_letter_code
_entity_poly.pdbx_strand_id
1 'polypeptide(L)' 'MPFIKVHKRGVISRSIDIGRFSGYGELNQALAHMFGIEGQLEERQTKGWTCLYQDDEGDFLLLGDGPWE' A
#
# COMPACT_ATOMS: atom_id res chain seq x y z
N MET A 1 17.59 -1.24 3.46
CA MET A 1 16.28 -0.93 2.85
C MET A 1 15.25 -1.82 3.52
N PRO A 2 14.26 -1.26 4.23
CA PRO A 2 13.44 -2.05 5.14
C PRO A 2 12.34 -2.80 4.38
N PHE A 3 12.17 -4.07 4.73
CA PHE A 3 10.93 -4.78 4.42
C PHE A 3 9.79 -4.13 5.22
N ILE A 4 8.71 -3.77 4.53
CA ILE A 4 7.52 -3.19 5.14
C ILE A 4 6.47 -4.27 5.33
N LYS A 5 5.83 -4.28 6.50
CA LYS A 5 4.67 -5.16 6.75
C LYS A 5 3.42 -4.51 6.21
N VAL A 6 2.64 -5.27 5.45
CA VAL A 6 1.35 -4.85 4.92
C VAL A 6 0.26 -5.71 5.55
N HIS A 7 -0.77 -5.05 6.05
CA HIS A 7 -1.90 -5.68 6.70
C HIS A 7 -3.20 -5.38 5.97
N LYS A 8 -4.03 -6.41 5.80
CA LYS A 8 -5.43 -6.28 5.37
C LYS A 8 -6.30 -7.01 6.37
N ARG A 9 -7.33 -6.33 6.89
CA ARG A 9 -8.24 -6.91 7.88
C ARG A 9 -8.85 -8.21 7.35
N GLY A 10 -8.82 -9.26 8.19
CA GLY A 10 -9.31 -10.60 7.83
C GLY A 10 -8.36 -11.42 6.95
N VAL A 11 -7.14 -10.94 6.72
CA VAL A 11 -6.11 -11.62 5.92
C VAL A 11 -4.80 -11.70 6.72
N ILE A 12 -3.99 -12.70 6.43
CA ILE A 12 -2.63 -12.84 6.97
C ILE A 12 -1.75 -11.70 6.42
N SER A 13 -1.03 -11.01 7.31
CA SER A 13 -0.09 -9.95 6.95
C SER A 13 1.05 -10.49 6.08
N ARG A 14 1.55 -9.66 5.17
CA ARG A 14 2.69 -9.98 4.29
C ARG A 14 3.83 -8.97 4.49
N SER A 15 5.04 -9.35 4.12
CA SER A 15 6.19 -8.44 4.07
C SER A 15 6.58 -8.18 2.62
N ILE A 16 6.80 -6.92 2.27
CA ILE A 16 7.23 -6.50 0.94
C ILE A 16 8.55 -5.74 1.01
N ASP A 17 9.35 -5.83 -0.04
CA ASP A 17 10.53 -4.99 -0.23
C ASP A 17 10.09 -3.75 -1.01
N ILE A 18 9.92 -2.62 -0.31
CA ILE A 18 9.40 -1.38 -0.92
C ILE A 18 10.39 -0.77 -1.93
N GLY A 19 11.69 -1.04 -1.78
CA GLY A 19 12.73 -0.54 -2.68
C GLY A 19 12.73 -1.19 -4.06
N ARG A 20 11.88 -2.20 -4.30
CA ARG A 20 11.68 -2.80 -5.63
C ARG A 20 10.73 -2.03 -6.51
N PHE A 21 9.95 -1.12 -5.95
CA PHE A 21 8.95 -0.36 -6.69
C PHE A 21 9.50 1.01 -7.09
N SER A 22 9.12 1.46 -8.28
CA SER A 22 9.55 2.75 -8.85
C SER A 22 8.51 3.87 -8.63
N GLY A 23 7.42 3.57 -7.92
CA GLY A 23 6.32 4.52 -7.70
C GLY A 23 5.10 3.89 -7.05
N TYR A 24 4.19 4.75 -6.58
CA TYR A 24 2.92 4.35 -5.97
C TYR A 24 2.04 3.51 -6.89
N GLY A 25 2.08 3.73 -8.21
CA GLY A 25 1.31 2.94 -9.17
C GLY A 25 1.72 1.46 -9.18
N GLU A 26 3.02 1.18 -9.24
CA GLU A 26 3.57 -0.18 -9.23
C GLU A 26 3.30 -0.86 -7.88
N LEU A 27 3.50 -0.12 -6.78
CA LEU A 27 3.16 -0.60 -5.44
C LEU A 27 1.67 -0.97 -5.34
N ASN A 28 0.76 -0.10 -5.78
CA ASN A 28 -0.68 -0.34 -5.72
C ASN A 28 -1.08 -1.58 -6.52
N GLN A 29 -0.54 -1.78 -7.72
CA GLN A 29 -0.82 -2.97 -8.52
C GLN A 29 -0.33 -4.24 -7.83
N ALA A 30 0.88 -4.22 -7.27
CA ALA A 30 1.43 -5.37 -6.54
C ALA A 30 0.62 -5.70 -5.28
N LEU A 31 0.19 -4.68 -4.53
CA LEU A 31 -0.68 -4.86 -3.36
C LEU A 31 -2.06 -5.40 -3.76
N ALA A 32 -2.64 -4.86 -4.83
CA ALA A 32 -3.95 -5.29 -5.30
C ALA A 32 -3.92 -6.77 -5.68
N HIS A 33 -2.89 -7.19 -6.41
CA HIS A 33 -2.68 -8.58 -6.77
C HIS A 33 -2.42 -9.48 -5.54
N MET A 34 -1.61 -9.02 -4.59
CA MET A 34 -1.28 -9.77 -3.37
C MET A 34 -2.51 -10.10 -2.51
N PHE A 35 -3.53 -9.23 -2.55
CA PHE A 35 -4.74 -9.35 -1.73
C PHE A 35 -6.01 -9.72 -2.53
N GLY A 36 -5.91 -9.92 -3.85
CA GLY A 36 -7.06 -10.25 -4.71
C GLY A 36 -8.09 -9.12 -4.78
N ILE A 37 -7.62 -7.87 -4.86
CA ILE A 37 -8.42 -6.65 -4.91
C ILE A 37 -8.06 -5.77 -6.12
N GLU A 38 -7.63 -6.39 -7.22
CA GLU A 38 -7.34 -5.72 -8.49
C GLU A 38 -8.46 -4.74 -8.91
N GLY A 39 -8.08 -3.57 -9.40
CA GLY A 39 -8.99 -2.48 -9.76
C GLY A 39 -9.57 -1.68 -8.58
N GLN A 40 -9.40 -2.13 -7.32
CA GLN A 40 -9.97 -1.44 -6.16
C GLN A 40 -8.99 -0.48 -5.47
N LEU A 41 -7.68 -0.54 -5.75
CA LEU A 41 -6.68 0.39 -5.19
C LEU A 41 -6.35 1.57 -6.13
N GLU A 42 -6.68 1.45 -7.42
CA GLU A 42 -6.34 2.44 -8.44
C GLU A 42 -7.38 3.58 -8.54
N GLU A 43 -8.63 3.32 -8.14
CA GLU A 43 -9.72 4.30 -8.19
C GLU A 43 -10.03 4.93 -6.82
N ARG A 44 -9.32 6.03 -6.50
CA ARG A 44 -9.48 6.79 -5.25
C ARG A 44 -10.87 7.42 -5.05
N GLN A 45 -11.74 7.46 -6.08
CA GLN A 45 -12.95 8.31 -6.10
C GLN A 45 -14.29 7.57 -6.06
N THR A 46 -14.35 6.24 -6.25
CA THR A 46 -15.62 5.59 -6.67
C THR A 46 -16.06 4.36 -5.87
N LYS A 47 -15.38 3.99 -4.76
CA LYS A 47 -15.62 2.85 -3.82
C LYS A 47 -14.45 1.84 -3.75
N GLY A 48 -13.22 2.35 -3.73
CA GLY A 48 -12.01 1.54 -3.62
C GLY A 48 -11.51 1.30 -2.18
N TRP A 49 -10.39 0.60 -2.07
CA TRP A 49 -9.58 0.52 -0.85
C TRP A 49 -8.65 1.73 -0.76
N THR A 50 -8.38 2.16 0.46
CA THR A 50 -7.40 3.20 0.76
C THR A 50 -6.23 2.59 1.53
N CYS A 51 -5.01 2.81 1.04
CA CYS A 51 -3.80 2.40 1.75
C CYS A 51 -3.34 3.49 2.72
N LEU A 52 -3.06 3.10 3.95
CA LEU A 52 -2.42 3.94 4.96
C LEU A 52 -1.07 3.34 5.31
N TYR A 53 -0.09 4.19 5.63
CA TYR A 53 1.14 3.76 6.30
C TYR A 53 1.20 4.35 7.70
N GLN A 54 1.89 3.66 8.60
CA GLN A 54 2.17 4.16 9.94
C GLN A 54 3.58 4.73 9.95
N ASP A 55 3.75 5.97 10.38
CA ASP A 55 5.07 6.58 10.54
C ASP A 55 5.74 6.17 11.87
N ASP A 56 6.93 6.70 12.13
CA ASP A 56 7.70 6.44 13.34
C ASP A 56 7.06 7.03 14.61
N GLU A 57 6.15 7.99 14.46
CA GLU A 57 5.37 8.59 15.55
C GLU A 57 4.12 7.76 15.88
N GLY A 58 3.80 6.78 15.04
CA GLY A 58 2.66 5.90 15.19
C GLY A 58 1.39 6.42 14.53
N ASP A 59 1.46 7.53 13.79
CA ASP A 59 0.33 8.14 13.11
C ASP A 59 0.06 7.44 11.77
N PHE A 60 -1.22 7.29 11.44
CA PHE A 60 -1.65 6.73 10.16
C PHE A 60 -1.78 7.83 9.12
N LEU A 61 -0.93 7.77 8.10
CA LEU A 61 -0.87 8.70 6.99
C LEU A 61 -1.33 8.04 5.70
N LEU A 62 -1.84 8.87 4.79
CA LEU A 62 -2.32 8.41 3.49
C LEU A 62 -1.15 8.06 2.58
N LEU A 63 -1.13 6.82 2.10
CA LEU A 63 -0.10 6.37 1.17
C LEU A 63 -0.31 7.03 -0.19
N GLY A 64 0.71 7.74 -0.70
CA GLY A 64 0.65 8.42 -2.00
C GLY A 64 0.36 9.92 -1.96
N ASP A 65 0.29 10.55 -0.79
CA ASP A 65 0.14 12.01 -0.68
C ASP A 65 1.48 12.77 -0.77
N GLY A 66 2.59 12.10 -0.46
CA GLY A 66 3.94 12.63 -0.61
C GLY A 66 4.60 12.20 -1.92
N PRO A 67 5.79 12.74 -2.24
CA PRO A 67 6.65 12.17 -3.27
C PRO A 67 6.96 10.69 -2.97
N TRP A 68 7.38 9.94 -4.00
CA TRP A 68 7.75 8.53 -3.84
C TRP A 68 9.15 8.34 -3.23
N GLU A 69 10.05 9.30 -3.47
CA GLU A 69 11.45 9.29 -3.02
C GLU A 69 11.61 9.45 -1.50
#